data_AF-A0A9E4LEV7-F1
#
_entry.id   AF-A0A9E4LEV7-F1
#
_cell.length_a   1.000
_cell.length_b   1.000
_cell.length_c   1.000
_cell.angle_alpha   90.00
_cell.angle_beta   90.00
_cell.angle_gamma   90.00
#
_symmetry.space_group_name_H-M   'P 1'
#
loop_
_entity.id
_entity.type
_entity.pdbx_description
1 polymer ?
#
loop_
_entity_poly.entity_id
_entity_poly.type
_entity_poly.pdbx_seq_one_letter_code
_entity_poly.pdbx_strand_id
1 'polypeptide(L)'
;MVPETLLVILFHDRTAIRQDSPPSPTLPGFFDTEVKHLSGITFQLHDATGQRKYLTRDERDAFLKAAGKAGRQARTFCMTLAYTGSRVSEALALTADRVDLAGGTIVFESLKKRRGGLYRAVPVPSAVLDALDLVHGLREAQRGRDEGRSVLLWPWGRATAWRRVSEVMSMAGISGPQASPKGLRHGFGVAAVQAGIPLNMVQKWLGHAQLSTTAIYADAVGAEEQAIAERMWSSGAGAA
;
A
#
# COMPACT_ATOMS: atom_id res chain seq x y z
N MET A 1 -89.54 -10.29 29.58
CA MET A 1 -89.47 -10.48 28.12
C MET A 1 -88.25 -11.36 27.87
N VAL A 2 -88.38 -12.42 27.07
CA VAL A 2 -87.36 -13.48 26.80
C VAL A 2 -87.41 -13.85 25.31
N PRO A 3 -86.41 -14.57 24.74
CA PRO A 3 -85.07 -14.94 25.23
C PRO A 3 -84.01 -13.97 24.63
N GLU A 4 -82.75 -14.22 24.23
CA GLU A 4 -81.78 -15.36 24.12
C GLU A 4 -80.36 -14.70 24.07
N THR A 5 -79.13 -15.26 24.10
CA THR A 5 -78.49 -16.61 23.94
C THR A 5 -77.24 -16.58 24.86
N LEU A 6 -76.87 -17.58 25.67
CA LEU A 6 -76.15 -18.84 25.39
C LEU A 6 -74.83 -18.71 24.57
N LEU A 7 -73.69 -19.35 24.93
CA LEU A 7 -73.35 -20.22 26.08
C LEU A 7 -71.80 -20.36 26.30
N VAL A 8 -71.35 -20.49 27.57
CA VAL A 8 -70.12 -21.16 28.17
C VAL A 8 -68.79 -21.20 27.38
N ILE A 9 -67.59 -20.77 27.84
CA ILE A 9 -66.85 -20.75 29.15
C ILE A 9 -65.97 -22.01 29.41
N LEU A 10 -64.71 -21.78 29.88
CA LEU A 10 -63.80 -22.57 30.76
C LEU A 10 -62.34 -22.27 30.32
N PHE A 11 -61.45 -21.52 31.02
CA PHE A 11 -60.99 -21.48 32.43
C PHE A 11 -60.29 -22.79 32.88
N HIS A 12 -58.95 -22.81 33.08
CA HIS A 12 -58.13 -22.35 34.25
C HIS A 12 -58.08 -23.42 35.38
N ASP A 13 -57.01 -23.63 36.18
CA ASP A 13 -55.67 -22.99 36.28
C ASP A 13 -54.58 -23.97 36.83
N ARG A 14 -53.32 -23.51 36.88
CA ARG A 14 -52.07 -24.01 37.53
C ARG A 14 -52.17 -25.03 38.69
N THR A 15 -51.12 -25.86 38.84
CA THR A 15 -50.00 -25.64 39.82
C THR A 15 -48.90 -26.74 39.75
N ALA A 16 -47.83 -26.55 40.56
CA ALA A 16 -46.72 -27.46 40.88
C ALA A 16 -45.51 -27.52 39.93
N ILE A 17 -44.33 -27.84 40.51
CA ILE A 17 -42.99 -27.67 39.92
C ILE A 17 -42.04 -28.75 40.48
N ARG A 18 -41.42 -29.57 39.60
CA ARG A 18 -39.95 -29.81 39.54
C ARG A 18 -39.55 -30.92 38.56
N GLN A 19 -38.56 -30.59 37.73
CA GLN A 19 -37.43 -31.41 37.26
C GLN A 19 -37.67 -32.89 36.91
N ASP A 20 -37.68 -33.15 35.60
CA ASP A 20 -36.69 -34.05 35.01
C ASP A 20 -36.21 -33.49 33.65
N SER A 21 -35.01 -33.85 33.19
CA SER A 21 -34.31 -33.13 32.10
C SER A 21 -34.45 -33.79 30.72
N PRO A 22 -34.97 -33.10 29.69
CA PRO A 22 -35.02 -33.62 28.32
C PRO A 22 -33.66 -33.47 27.59
N PRO A 23 -33.39 -34.30 26.55
CA PRO A 23 -32.14 -34.26 25.80
C PRO A 23 -32.00 -33.03 24.87
N SER A 24 -30.77 -32.72 24.49
CA SER A 24 -30.41 -31.55 23.68
C SER A 24 -30.97 -31.63 22.24
N PRO A 25 -31.68 -30.60 21.75
CA PRO A 25 -32.07 -30.52 20.34
C PRO A 25 -30.88 -30.10 19.45
N THR A 26 -30.72 -30.77 18.32
CA THR A 26 -29.74 -30.41 17.28
C THR A 26 -30.13 -29.11 16.58
N LEU A 27 -29.21 -28.14 16.50
CA LEU A 27 -29.43 -26.91 15.72
C LEU A 27 -29.34 -27.20 14.21
N PRO A 28 -30.28 -26.70 13.37
CA PRO A 28 -30.11 -26.66 11.93
C PRO A 28 -29.04 -25.62 11.54
N GLY A 29 -28.41 -25.82 10.39
CA GLY A 29 -27.22 -25.07 9.99
C GLY A 29 -27.46 -23.59 9.67
N PHE A 30 -26.72 -22.71 10.33
CA PHE A 30 -26.56 -21.31 9.91
C PHE A 30 -25.58 -21.22 8.74
N PHE A 31 -26.13 -21.13 7.53
CA PHE A 31 -25.53 -20.25 6.52
C PHE A 31 -25.79 -18.78 6.93
N ASP A 32 -25.17 -17.83 6.20
CA ASP A 32 -25.22 -16.39 6.47
C ASP A 32 -24.65 -15.92 7.82
N THR A 33 -23.34 -16.09 8.00
CA THR A 33 -22.56 -15.07 8.72
C THR A 33 -22.16 -13.96 7.75
N GLU A 34 -23.07 -13.00 7.60
CA GLU A 34 -22.90 -11.71 6.92
C GLU A 34 -21.52 -11.08 7.23
N VAL A 35 -20.61 -11.03 6.25
CA VAL A 35 -19.29 -10.40 6.39
C VAL A 35 -19.45 -8.88 6.39
N LYS A 36 -19.78 -8.32 7.56
CA LYS A 36 -20.11 -6.90 7.74
C LYS A 36 -19.02 -5.99 7.18
N HIS A 37 -19.42 -5.23 6.16
CA HIS A 37 -18.52 -4.50 5.29
C HIS A 37 -17.98 -3.23 5.96
N LEU A 38 -16.95 -3.38 6.80
CA LEU A 38 -16.26 -2.26 7.44
C LEU A 38 -15.57 -1.38 6.38
N SER A 39 -16.05 -0.15 6.25
CA SER A 39 -15.73 0.80 5.18
C SER A 39 -14.29 1.34 5.26
N GLY A 40 -13.33 0.56 4.78
CA GLY A 40 -11.89 0.84 4.88
C GLY A 40 -11.10 0.68 3.58
N ILE A 41 -11.39 1.50 2.57
CA ILE A 41 -10.65 1.66 1.28
C ILE A 41 -9.95 0.36 0.82
N THR A 42 -10.68 -0.52 0.13
CA THR A 42 -10.15 -1.77 -0.45
C THR A 42 -8.93 -1.49 -1.32
N PHE A 43 -7.75 -1.86 -0.84
CA PHE A 43 -6.48 -1.53 -1.48
C PHE A 43 -6.20 -2.56 -2.59
N GLN A 44 -6.81 -2.34 -3.75
CA GLN A 44 -6.68 -3.22 -4.92
C GLN A 44 -5.48 -2.84 -5.79
N LEU A 45 -4.84 -3.85 -6.39
CA LEU A 45 -3.75 -3.70 -7.37
C LEU A 45 -4.23 -3.68 -8.83
N HIS A 46 -5.51 -3.98 -9.07
CA HIS A 46 -6.21 -3.80 -10.34
C HIS A 46 -7.36 -2.78 -10.16
N ASP A 47 -7.79 -2.11 -11.23
CA ASP A 47 -8.98 -1.24 -11.24
C ASP A 47 -10.28 -1.99 -11.55
N ALA A 48 -11.40 -1.26 -11.63
CA ALA A 48 -12.72 -1.84 -11.91
C ALA A 48 -12.86 -2.42 -13.33
N THR A 49 -11.90 -2.18 -14.22
CA THR A 49 -11.78 -2.76 -15.56
C THR A 49 -10.71 -3.87 -15.63
N GLY A 50 -10.12 -4.24 -14.49
CA GLY A 50 -9.03 -5.21 -14.40
C GLY A 50 -7.63 -4.63 -14.69
N GLN A 51 -7.50 -3.35 -15.05
CA GLN A 51 -6.21 -2.77 -15.42
C GLN A 51 -5.28 -2.63 -14.22
N ARG A 52 -3.99 -2.93 -14.44
CA ARG A 52 -2.92 -2.89 -13.44
C ARG A 52 -2.70 -1.48 -12.87
N LYS A 53 -2.57 -1.39 -11.54
CA LYS A 53 -2.27 -0.15 -10.79
C LYS A 53 -0.82 -0.05 -10.30
N TYR A 54 0.04 -1.02 -10.62
CA TYR A 54 1.47 -1.05 -10.28
C TYR A 54 2.35 -1.04 -11.53
N LEU A 55 3.54 -0.44 -11.44
CA LEU A 55 4.56 -0.58 -12.48
C LEU A 55 5.20 -1.96 -12.35
N THR A 56 5.39 -2.67 -13.46
CA THR A 56 6.28 -3.83 -13.53
C THR A 56 7.73 -3.43 -13.30
N ARG A 57 8.61 -4.43 -13.20
CA ARG A 57 10.07 -4.25 -13.17
C ARG A 57 10.57 -3.37 -14.32
N ASP A 58 10.11 -3.62 -15.54
CA ASP A 58 10.63 -2.98 -16.75
C ASP A 58 10.02 -1.57 -16.95
N GLU A 59 8.75 -1.38 -16.58
CA GLU A 59 8.16 -0.04 -16.47
C GLU A 59 8.93 0.82 -15.44
N ARG A 60 9.31 0.24 -14.31
CA ARG A 60 10.08 0.94 -13.26
C ARG A 60 11.50 1.29 -13.72
N ASP A 61 12.18 0.40 -14.42
CA ASP A 61 13.52 0.66 -14.97
C ASP A 61 13.46 1.72 -16.10
N ALA A 62 12.43 1.67 -16.95
CA ALA A 62 12.16 2.71 -17.95
C ALA A 62 11.87 4.09 -17.31
N PHE A 63 11.04 4.12 -16.25
CA PHE A 63 10.77 5.33 -15.47
C PHE A 63 12.04 5.93 -14.85
N LEU A 64 12.91 5.11 -14.27
CA LEU A 64 14.19 5.55 -13.71
C LEU A 64 15.14 6.09 -14.79
N LYS A 65 15.18 5.44 -15.96
CA LYS A 65 15.96 5.89 -17.13
C LYS A 65 15.44 7.22 -17.69
N ALA A 66 14.12 7.44 -17.70
CA ALA A 66 13.51 8.72 -18.06
C ALA A 66 13.77 9.81 -17.00
N ALA A 67 13.65 9.46 -15.71
CA ALA A 67 13.97 10.36 -14.59
C ALA A 67 15.42 10.86 -14.66
N GLY A 68 16.35 10.01 -15.11
CA GLY A 68 17.74 10.37 -15.37
C GLY A 68 17.96 11.49 -16.39
N LYS A 69 16.99 11.70 -17.31
CA LYS A 69 17.00 12.79 -18.31
C LYS A 69 16.22 14.04 -17.87
N ALA A 70 15.47 13.96 -16.77
CA ALA A 70 14.68 15.09 -16.27
C ALA A 70 15.55 16.09 -15.48
N GLY A 71 15.04 17.31 -15.27
CA GLY A 71 15.74 18.33 -14.48
C GLY A 71 16.09 17.84 -13.07
N ARG A 72 17.26 18.26 -12.54
CA ARG A 72 17.93 17.67 -11.35
C ARG A 72 17.00 17.35 -10.17
N GLN A 73 16.15 18.29 -9.74
CA GLN A 73 15.21 18.04 -8.64
C GLN A 73 14.10 17.03 -8.99
N ALA A 74 13.61 17.00 -10.24
CA ALA A 74 12.61 16.03 -10.69
C ALA A 74 13.22 14.62 -10.76
N ARG A 75 14.47 14.49 -11.22
CA ARG A 75 15.25 13.25 -11.15
C ARG A 75 15.29 12.70 -9.72
N THR A 76 15.75 13.49 -8.75
CA THR A 76 15.87 13.00 -7.35
C THR A 76 14.52 12.69 -6.71
N PHE A 77 13.48 13.49 -6.99
CA PHE A 77 12.14 13.24 -6.48
C PHE A 77 11.57 11.90 -7.00
N CYS A 78 11.69 11.67 -8.30
CA CYS A 78 11.24 10.44 -8.95
C CYS A 78 12.03 9.21 -8.46
N MET A 79 13.35 9.34 -8.31
CA MET A 79 14.19 8.28 -7.70
C MET A 79 13.74 7.98 -6.26
N THR A 80 13.52 9.00 -5.42
CA THR A 80 13.08 8.82 -4.02
C THR A 80 11.76 8.06 -3.93
N LEU A 81 10.77 8.41 -4.77
CA LEU A 81 9.50 7.68 -4.83
C LEU A 81 9.69 6.21 -5.29
N ALA A 82 10.46 5.98 -6.36
CA ALA A 82 10.65 4.67 -6.96
C ALA A 82 11.54 3.71 -6.14
N TYR A 83 12.40 4.22 -5.26
CA TYR A 83 13.28 3.44 -4.38
C TYR A 83 12.78 3.31 -2.92
N THR A 84 11.74 4.04 -2.51
CA THR A 84 11.21 3.94 -1.12
C THR A 84 9.73 3.62 -1.00
N GLY A 85 8.97 3.72 -2.10
CA GLY A 85 7.51 3.59 -2.08
C GLY A 85 6.79 4.62 -1.21
N SER A 86 7.43 5.75 -0.87
CA SER A 86 6.85 6.80 -0.04
C SER A 86 5.62 7.45 -0.68
N ARG A 87 4.76 8.08 0.13
CA ARG A 87 3.68 8.93 -0.39
C ARG A 87 4.26 10.26 -0.86
N VAL A 88 3.64 10.89 -1.86
CA VAL A 88 4.05 12.23 -2.37
C VAL A 88 4.16 13.25 -1.24
N SER A 89 3.22 13.24 -0.29
CA SER A 89 3.23 14.12 0.88
C SER A 89 4.35 13.83 1.89
N GLU A 90 4.86 12.59 1.92
CA GLU A 90 5.96 12.20 2.80
C GLU A 90 7.31 12.56 2.17
N ALA A 91 7.44 12.40 0.85
CA ALA A 91 8.63 12.86 0.11
C ALA A 91 8.75 14.39 0.07
N LEU A 92 7.63 15.11 -0.10
CA LEU A 92 7.61 16.59 -0.03
C LEU A 92 7.84 17.16 1.37
N ALA A 93 7.75 16.33 2.42
CA ALA A 93 8.10 16.69 3.79
C ALA A 93 9.53 16.30 4.17
N LEU A 94 10.35 15.79 3.24
CA LEU A 94 11.74 15.48 3.51
C LEU A 94 12.59 16.75 3.60
N THR A 95 13.43 16.76 4.62
CA THR A 95 14.42 17.77 4.98
C THR A 95 15.79 17.09 5.10
N ALA A 96 16.88 17.86 5.18
CA ALA A 96 18.24 17.31 5.11
C ALA A 96 18.61 16.43 6.32
N ASP A 97 18.01 16.66 7.50
CA ASP A 97 18.14 15.80 8.68
C ASP A 97 17.50 14.41 8.53
N ARG A 98 16.66 14.20 7.50
CA ARG A 98 15.93 12.94 7.26
C ARG A 98 16.59 12.00 6.26
N VAL A 99 17.78 12.33 5.78
CA VAL A 99 18.57 11.49 4.87
C VAL A 99 19.86 11.07 5.56
N ASP A 100 19.89 9.83 6.05
CA ASP A 100 21.07 9.25 6.67
C ASP A 100 22.04 8.75 5.59
N LEU A 101 22.99 9.62 5.26
CA LEU A 101 24.07 9.38 4.29
C LEU A 101 25.09 8.33 4.76
N ALA A 102 25.10 7.95 6.04
CA ALA A 102 26.08 7.02 6.61
C ALA A 102 25.48 5.62 6.83
N GLY A 103 24.30 5.53 7.44
CA GLY A 103 23.55 4.29 7.62
C GLY A 103 22.74 3.85 6.39
N GLY A 104 22.69 4.67 5.33
CA GLY A 104 22.14 4.29 4.04
C GLY A 104 20.61 4.35 3.94
N THR A 105 19.95 5.24 4.69
CA THR A 105 18.48 5.25 4.83
C THR A 105 17.84 6.63 4.64
N ILE A 106 16.56 6.63 4.27
CA ILE A 106 15.70 7.82 4.27
C ILE A 106 14.58 7.63 5.30
N VAL A 107 14.38 8.62 6.18
CA VAL A 107 13.46 8.56 7.31
C VAL A 107 12.21 9.40 7.02
N PHE A 108 11.06 8.74 6.86
CA PHE A 108 9.79 9.41 6.57
C PHE A 108 8.92 9.48 7.83
N GLU A 109 8.26 10.62 8.06
CA GLU A 109 7.16 10.72 9.02
C GLU A 109 5.85 10.23 8.40
N SER A 110 5.14 9.34 9.09
CA SER A 110 3.86 8.79 8.65
C SER A 110 2.71 9.72 9.02
N LEU A 111 2.41 10.70 8.15
CA LEU A 111 1.30 11.67 8.24
C LEU A 111 -0.13 11.05 8.28
N LYS A 112 -0.26 9.72 8.43
CA LYS A 112 -1.51 8.96 8.25
C LYS A 112 -2.46 8.97 9.47
N LYS A 113 -2.12 9.68 10.54
CA LYS A 113 -2.98 10.03 11.68
C LYS A 113 -2.63 11.45 12.12
N ARG A 114 -3.54 12.18 12.77
CA ARG A 114 -3.24 13.46 13.47
C ARG A 114 -2.46 13.24 14.79
N ARG A 115 -1.50 12.32 14.76
CA ARG A 115 -0.50 12.03 15.79
C ARG A 115 0.84 12.00 15.06
N GLY A 116 1.65 13.04 15.22
CA GLY A 116 3.02 13.07 14.70
C GLY A 116 3.92 12.07 15.43
N GLY A 117 5.18 12.01 15.00
CA GLY A 117 6.23 11.21 15.65
C GLY A 117 6.29 9.73 15.25
N LEU A 118 5.43 9.25 14.33
CA LEU A 118 5.54 7.89 13.80
C LEU A 118 6.47 7.86 12.58
N TYR A 119 7.75 7.56 12.81
CA TYR A 119 8.77 7.51 11.77
C TYR A 119 8.99 6.10 11.19
N ARG A 120 9.38 6.04 9.91
CA ARG A 120 9.84 4.82 9.23
C ARG A 120 11.13 5.10 8.46
N ALA A 121 12.19 4.34 8.73
CA ALA A 121 13.39 4.33 7.90
C ALA A 121 13.23 3.34 6.74
N VAL A 122 13.67 3.71 5.54
CA VAL A 122 13.75 2.84 4.37
C VAL A 122 15.20 2.85 3.84
N PRO A 123 15.88 1.69 3.77
CA PRO A 123 17.18 1.58 3.13
C PRO A 123 17.09 1.91 1.63
N VAL A 124 18.11 2.58 1.09
CA VAL A 124 18.21 2.92 -0.33
C VAL A 124 19.64 2.68 -0.86
N PRO A 125 19.81 2.42 -2.18
CA PRO A 125 21.15 2.35 -2.77
C PRO A 125 21.91 3.67 -2.61
N SER A 126 23.24 3.60 -2.46
CA SER A 126 24.12 4.78 -2.38
C SER A 126 23.86 5.79 -3.50
N ALA A 127 23.70 5.32 -4.74
CA ALA A 127 23.40 6.15 -5.90
C ALA A 127 22.10 7.01 -5.80
N VAL A 128 21.19 6.71 -4.85
CA VAL A 128 20.05 7.58 -4.51
C VAL A 128 20.49 8.69 -3.55
N LEU A 129 21.30 8.36 -2.55
CA LEU A 129 21.85 9.28 -1.55
C LEU A 129 22.84 10.27 -2.20
N ASP A 130 23.77 9.77 -3.03
CA ASP A 130 24.72 10.58 -3.80
C ASP A 130 23.99 11.52 -4.77
N ALA A 131 22.89 11.05 -5.38
CA ALA A 131 22.05 11.88 -6.24
C ALA A 131 21.29 12.96 -5.46
N LEU A 132 20.88 12.70 -4.22
CA LEU A 132 20.25 13.69 -3.34
C LEU A 132 21.28 14.71 -2.84
N ASP A 133 22.44 14.26 -2.38
CA ASP A 133 23.54 15.10 -1.88
C ASP A 133 24.03 16.07 -2.97
N LEU A 134 24.27 15.59 -4.19
CA LEU A 134 24.69 16.39 -5.35
C LEU A 134 23.67 17.47 -5.79
N VAL A 135 22.38 17.31 -5.44
CA VAL A 135 21.29 18.21 -5.87
C VAL A 135 20.80 19.13 -4.76
N HIS A 136 20.94 18.72 -3.49
CA HIS A 136 20.40 19.42 -2.33
C HIS A 136 21.46 19.81 -1.28
N GLY A 137 22.74 19.50 -1.49
CA GLY A 137 23.84 19.89 -0.60
C GLY A 137 23.77 19.23 0.78
N LEU A 138 23.32 17.98 0.86
CA LEU A 138 22.97 17.32 2.12
C LEU A 138 24.11 17.33 3.15
N ARG A 139 25.35 17.01 2.74
CA ARG A 139 26.52 17.04 3.64
C ARG A 139 26.82 18.43 4.18
N GLU A 140 26.57 19.48 3.42
CA GLU A 140 26.76 20.86 3.84
C GLU A 140 25.65 21.30 4.80
N ALA A 141 24.39 21.06 4.42
CA ALA A 141 23.22 21.31 5.26
C ALA A 141 23.29 20.58 6.63
N GLN A 142 23.79 19.34 6.65
CA GLN A 142 23.98 18.56 7.88
C GLN A 142 25.13 19.08 8.76
N ARG A 143 26.20 19.63 8.17
CA ARG A 143 27.31 20.29 8.88
C ARG A 143 26.93 21.65 9.45
N GLY A 144 25.99 22.35 8.83
CA GLY A 144 25.49 23.65 9.28
C GLY A 144 24.82 23.61 10.66
N ARG A 145 24.78 24.77 11.32
CA ARG A 145 24.02 24.97 12.57
C ARG A 145 22.54 25.22 12.23
N ASP A 146 21.80 24.12 12.13
CA ASP A 146 20.33 23.97 12.10
C ASP A 146 19.51 24.63 10.97
N GLU A 147 19.86 25.83 10.49
CA GLU A 147 19.09 26.55 9.46
C GLU A 147 18.92 25.71 8.18
N GLY A 148 20.04 25.20 7.63
CA GLY A 148 20.02 24.35 6.43
C GLY A 148 19.39 22.96 6.65
N ARG A 149 19.35 22.46 7.90
CA ARG A 149 18.85 21.10 8.20
C ARG A 149 17.35 20.97 7.97
N SER A 150 16.61 22.03 8.28
CA SER A 150 15.14 22.09 8.21
C SER A 150 14.58 22.49 6.84
N VAL A 151 15.44 22.73 5.84
CA VAL A 151 15.02 23.12 4.48
C VAL A 151 14.44 21.90 3.75
N LEU A 152 13.25 22.06 3.17
CA LEU A 152 12.62 21.05 2.34
C LEU A 152 13.44 20.78 1.08
N LEU A 153 13.75 19.51 0.80
CA LEU A 153 14.52 19.12 -0.40
C LEU A 153 13.78 19.51 -1.70
N TRP A 154 12.46 19.56 -1.67
CA TRP A 154 11.63 20.02 -2.79
C TRP A 154 10.61 21.05 -2.29
N PRO A 155 10.85 22.36 -2.47
CA PRO A 155 9.92 23.42 -2.07
C PRO A 155 8.73 23.51 -3.05
N TRP A 156 7.96 22.42 -3.16
CA TRP A 156 6.93 22.22 -4.19
C TRP A 156 5.56 21.89 -3.57
N GLY A 157 4.51 22.52 -4.10
CA GLY A 157 3.14 22.06 -3.88
C GLY A 157 2.87 20.69 -4.52
N ARG A 158 1.91 19.94 -3.95
CA ARG A 158 1.50 18.60 -4.43
C ARG A 158 1.19 18.54 -5.93
N ALA A 159 0.63 19.60 -6.51
CA ALA A 159 0.32 19.69 -7.95
C ALA A 159 1.60 19.72 -8.82
N THR A 160 2.62 20.49 -8.43
CA THR A 160 3.92 20.50 -9.12
C THR A 160 4.60 19.14 -9.03
N ALA A 161 4.58 18.52 -7.84
CA ALA A 161 5.16 17.19 -7.63
C ALA A 161 4.47 16.10 -8.47
N TRP A 162 3.13 16.13 -8.55
CA TRP A 162 2.38 15.25 -9.43
C TRP A 162 2.75 15.48 -10.90
N ARG A 163 2.76 16.74 -11.35
CA ARG A 163 3.12 17.09 -12.73
C ARG A 163 4.53 16.61 -13.09
N ARG A 164 5.53 16.76 -12.22
CA ARG A 164 6.89 16.21 -12.44
C ARG A 164 6.91 14.69 -12.60
N VAL A 165 6.11 13.95 -11.83
CA VAL A 165 6.01 12.49 -12.01
C VAL A 165 5.30 12.15 -13.32
N SER A 166 4.22 12.85 -13.68
CA SER A 166 3.52 12.63 -14.97
C SER A 166 4.37 13.00 -16.19
N GLU A 167 5.16 14.07 -16.12
CA GLU A 167 6.17 14.43 -17.13
C GLU A 167 7.15 13.25 -17.35
N VAL A 168 7.68 12.67 -16.26
CA VAL A 168 8.61 11.52 -16.36
C VAL A 168 7.93 10.22 -16.80
N MET A 169 6.69 9.94 -16.40
CA MET A 169 5.92 8.79 -16.90
C MET A 169 5.72 8.90 -18.41
N SER A 170 5.34 10.08 -18.90
CA SER A 170 5.18 10.34 -20.34
C SER A 170 6.51 10.19 -21.10
N MET A 171 7.62 10.72 -20.56
CA MET A 171 8.98 10.51 -21.10
C MET A 171 9.43 9.04 -21.12
N ALA A 172 8.85 8.19 -20.28
CA ALA A 172 9.10 6.75 -20.23
C ALA A 172 8.16 5.93 -21.11
N GLY A 173 7.15 6.55 -21.75
CA GLY A 173 6.11 5.86 -22.52
C GLY A 173 5.05 5.15 -21.67
N ILE A 174 4.97 5.44 -20.36
CA ILE A 174 4.10 4.74 -19.41
C ILE A 174 2.74 5.45 -19.33
N SER A 175 1.66 4.72 -19.62
CA SER A 175 0.28 5.21 -19.61
C SER A 175 -0.66 4.17 -18.98
N GLY A 176 -1.80 4.63 -18.43
CA GLY A 176 -2.77 3.81 -17.71
C GLY A 176 -2.83 4.10 -16.20
N PRO A 177 -3.60 3.32 -15.40
CA PRO A 177 -3.81 3.56 -13.97
C PRO A 177 -2.53 3.50 -13.12
N GLN A 178 -1.53 2.74 -13.57
CA GLN A 178 -0.20 2.64 -12.99
C GLN A 178 0.69 3.87 -13.24
N ALA A 179 0.39 4.73 -14.22
CA ALA A 179 1.17 5.92 -14.59
C ALA A 179 1.03 7.08 -13.57
N SER A 180 1.23 6.79 -12.28
CA SER A 180 1.00 7.69 -11.16
C SER A 180 2.02 7.48 -10.02
N PRO A 181 2.19 8.47 -9.12
CA PRO A 181 2.97 8.28 -7.89
C PRO A 181 2.46 7.14 -6.99
N LYS A 182 1.16 6.80 -7.10
CA LYS A 182 0.59 5.63 -6.40
C LYS A 182 1.08 4.33 -7.03
N GLY A 183 1.19 4.28 -8.37
CA GLY A 183 1.73 3.14 -9.10
C GLY A 183 3.21 2.88 -8.83
N LEU A 184 4.03 3.93 -8.66
CA LEU A 184 5.43 3.78 -8.19
C LEU A 184 5.48 3.08 -6.83
N ARG A 185 4.61 3.50 -5.89
CA ARG A 185 4.50 2.91 -4.56
C ARG A 185 3.99 1.46 -4.59
N HIS A 186 3.03 1.15 -5.46
CA HIS A 186 2.57 -0.23 -5.63
C HIS A 186 3.66 -1.10 -6.26
N GLY A 187 4.38 -0.61 -7.29
CA GLY A 187 5.49 -1.32 -7.94
C GLY A 187 6.67 -1.58 -7.00
N PHE A 188 7.00 -0.65 -6.09
CA PHE A 188 7.94 -0.91 -5.00
C PHE A 188 7.48 -2.06 -4.09
N GLY A 189 6.18 -2.12 -3.76
CA GLY A 189 5.60 -3.20 -2.95
C GLY A 189 5.70 -4.57 -3.63
N VAL A 190 5.28 -4.66 -4.89
CA VAL A 190 5.39 -5.89 -5.70
C VAL A 190 6.84 -6.32 -5.86
N ALA A 191 7.72 -5.42 -6.32
CA ALA A 191 9.13 -5.73 -6.56
C ALA A 191 9.89 -6.16 -5.28
N ALA A 192 9.52 -5.62 -4.10
CA ALA A 192 10.10 -6.07 -2.84
C ALA A 192 9.66 -7.50 -2.48
N VAL A 193 8.39 -7.85 -2.67
CA VAL A 193 7.89 -9.22 -2.43
C VAL A 193 8.46 -10.21 -3.45
N GLN A 194 8.56 -9.83 -4.73
CA GLN A 194 9.22 -10.62 -5.77
C GLN A 194 10.72 -10.85 -5.50
N ALA A 195 11.39 -9.89 -4.86
CA ALA A 195 12.77 -10.03 -4.39
C ALA A 195 12.90 -10.84 -3.07
N GLY A 196 11.83 -11.51 -2.62
CA GLY A 196 11.82 -12.35 -1.42
C GLY A 196 11.86 -11.58 -0.09
N ILE A 197 11.63 -10.26 -0.09
CA ILE A 197 11.67 -9.47 1.14
C ILE A 197 10.45 -9.82 2.03
N PRO A 198 10.66 -10.20 3.31
CA PRO A 198 9.58 -10.52 4.23
C PRO A 198 8.49 -9.44 4.32
N LEU A 199 7.21 -9.86 4.27
CA LEU A 199 6.06 -8.95 4.21
C LEU A 199 5.99 -7.97 5.40
N ASN A 200 6.52 -8.33 6.57
CA ASN A 200 6.62 -7.42 7.73
C ASN A 200 7.63 -6.26 7.49
N MET A 201 8.73 -6.51 6.78
CA MET A 201 9.69 -5.48 6.35
C MET A 201 9.06 -4.58 5.29
N VAL A 202 8.38 -5.14 4.29
CA VAL A 202 7.65 -4.37 3.27
C VAL A 202 6.54 -3.52 3.90
N GLN A 203 5.79 -4.06 4.88
CA GLN A 203 4.77 -3.33 5.65
C GLN A 203 5.39 -2.15 6.43
N LYS A 204 6.53 -2.38 7.10
CA LYS A 204 7.29 -1.35 7.84
C LYS A 204 7.77 -0.24 6.90
N TRP A 205 8.43 -0.59 5.80
CA TRP A 205 8.95 0.38 4.83
C TRP A 205 7.83 1.19 4.16
N LEU A 206 6.70 0.57 3.83
CA LEU A 206 5.57 1.29 3.24
C LEU A 206 4.77 2.12 4.26
N GLY A 207 4.89 1.87 5.55
CA GLY A 207 4.02 2.47 6.56
C GLY A 207 2.56 2.03 6.36
N HIS A 208 2.34 0.71 6.36
CA HIS A 208 1.04 0.07 6.32
C HIS A 208 0.56 -0.30 7.73
N ALA A 209 -0.63 0.19 8.12
CA ALA A 209 -1.18 0.02 9.46
C ALA A 209 -1.74 -1.39 9.73
N GLN A 210 -1.92 -2.20 8.68
CA GLN A 210 -2.36 -3.58 8.72
C GLN A 210 -1.52 -4.39 7.72
N LEU A 211 -1.23 -5.65 8.03
CA LEU A 211 -0.50 -6.55 7.13
C LEU A 211 -1.30 -6.88 5.87
N SER A 212 -2.65 -6.90 5.96
CA SER A 212 -3.58 -7.07 4.83
C SER A 212 -3.32 -6.10 3.67
N THR A 213 -2.93 -4.85 3.96
CA THR A 213 -2.60 -3.84 2.93
C THR A 213 -1.27 -4.15 2.20
N THR A 214 -0.53 -5.16 2.66
CA THR A 214 0.76 -5.59 2.10
C THR A 214 0.66 -7.02 1.53
N ALA A 215 -0.18 -7.88 2.10
CA ALA A 215 -0.42 -9.25 1.65
C ALA A 215 -0.77 -9.32 0.15
N ILE A 216 -1.61 -8.40 -0.32
CA ILE A 216 -1.97 -8.19 -1.74
C ILE A 216 -0.79 -8.14 -2.73
N TYR A 217 0.41 -7.77 -2.29
CA TYR A 217 1.58 -7.74 -3.17
C TYR A 217 2.10 -9.15 -3.48
N ALA A 218 1.79 -10.14 -2.64
CA ALA A 218 1.96 -11.55 -2.97
C ALA A 218 0.90 -11.99 -4.01
N ASP A 219 -0.36 -11.56 -3.88
CA ASP A 219 -1.41 -11.84 -4.86
C ASP A 219 -1.05 -11.32 -6.28
N ALA A 220 -0.30 -10.22 -6.38
CA ALA A 220 0.25 -9.74 -7.65
C ALA A 220 1.39 -10.61 -8.20
N VAL A 221 2.16 -11.30 -7.36
CA VAL A 221 3.11 -12.33 -7.84
C VAL A 221 2.33 -13.48 -8.46
N GLY A 222 1.21 -13.90 -7.84
CA GLY A 222 0.26 -14.86 -8.40
C GLY A 222 -0.42 -14.40 -9.71
N ALA A 223 -0.46 -13.10 -9.99
CA ALA A 223 -0.97 -12.57 -11.26
C ALA A 223 0.10 -12.53 -12.37
N GLU A 224 1.38 -12.28 -12.03
CA GLU A 224 2.50 -12.44 -12.97
C GLU A 224 2.96 -13.91 -13.10
N GLU A 225 2.43 -14.82 -12.25
CA GLU A 225 2.73 -16.25 -12.23
C GLU A 225 2.44 -16.95 -13.57
N GLN A 226 1.44 -16.51 -14.34
CA GLN A 226 1.18 -17.07 -15.68
C GLN A 226 2.39 -16.88 -16.61
N ALA A 227 3.00 -15.69 -16.65
CA ALA A 227 4.19 -15.41 -17.48
C ALA A 227 5.47 -16.10 -16.97
N ILE A 228 5.45 -16.64 -15.74
CA ILE A 228 6.52 -17.45 -15.15
C ILE A 228 6.27 -18.94 -15.43
N ALA A 229 5.04 -19.41 -15.29
CA ALA A 229 4.63 -20.78 -15.60
C ALA A 229 4.72 -21.08 -17.11
N GLU A 230 4.39 -20.11 -17.97
CA GLU A 230 4.67 -20.18 -19.41
C GLU A 230 6.14 -20.47 -19.72
N ARG A 231 7.08 -19.90 -18.94
CA ARG A 231 8.52 -20.21 -19.08
C ARG A 231 8.87 -21.61 -18.57
N MET A 232 8.21 -22.08 -17.52
CA MET A 232 8.34 -23.46 -17.02
C MET A 232 7.92 -24.47 -18.10
N TRP A 233 6.77 -24.26 -18.75
CA TRP A 233 6.28 -25.14 -19.81
C TRP A 233 7.06 -24.99 -21.12
N SER A 234 7.46 -23.77 -21.50
CA SER A 234 8.31 -23.51 -22.68
C SER A 234 9.65 -24.24 -22.60
N SER A 235 10.20 -24.42 -21.40
CA SER A 235 11.49 -25.10 -21.19
C SER A 235 11.44 -26.62 -21.40
N GLY A 236 10.23 -27.21 -21.55
CA GLY A 236 10.05 -28.65 -21.80
C GLY A 236 9.85 -29.04 -23.27
N ALA A 237 9.57 -28.08 -24.16
CA ALA A 237 9.16 -28.35 -25.55
C ALA A 237 10.32 -28.61 -26.53
N GLY A 238 11.49 -29.04 -26.03
CA GLY A 238 12.75 -29.15 -26.78
C GLY A 238 13.42 -30.53 -26.75
N ALA A 239 12.68 -31.58 -26.37
CA ALA A 239 13.19 -32.96 -26.33
C ALA A 239 12.13 -33.94 -26.88
N ALA A 240 12.16 -34.14 -28.20
CA ALA A 240 11.38 -35.12 -28.95
C ALA A 240 12.27 -35.71 -30.07
#